data_AF-A0A7J0EMQ5-F1
#
_entry.id   AF-A0A7J0EMQ5-F1
#
_cell.length_a   1.000
_cell.length_b   1.000
_cell.length_c   1.000
_cell.angle_alpha   90.00
_cell.angle_beta   90.00
_cell.angle_gamma   90.00
#
_symmetry.space_group_name_H-M   'P 1'
#
loop_
_entity.id
_entity.type
_entity.pdbx_description
1 polymer ?
#
loop_
_entity_poly.entity_id
_entity_poly.type
_entity_poly.pdbx_seq_one_letter_code
_entity_poly.pdbx_strand_id
1 'polypeptide(L)'
;MEQRKQDEVFLKDRIPSWVAVSGYVGLAAISTATIPNIFPPLKWYLVLGSYIIAPALAFCNSYGTGLTDWNLTSTYGKIGLFIIASLVGRDGGVVAGLAASGVMMAIVSTAADLMQDFKTGYLTLSSAKSMFVSQLIGTAMGCVIAPLTFWLFWTAFDVGSPDGPYKAPYAVIFREMAILGVEGFAELPKHCLALCCGFFVAALVVNLLRDVTPTRISQFIPIPMAMAVPFYIGAYFAIDMFVGTVILYIWERINRKDAEDYAGAVASGLICGDGIWTIPSAVLSIFRINPPICMYFGPSASS
;
A
#
# COMPACT_ATOMS: atom_id res chain seq x y z
N MET A 1 -2.41 -13.05 34.33
CA MET A 1 -1.48 -14.21 34.26
C MET A 1 -1.06 -14.46 32.81
N GLU A 2 -2.02 -14.43 31.89
CA GLU A 2 -1.80 -14.60 30.44
C GLU A 2 -0.90 -13.52 29.80
N GLN A 3 -1.14 -12.24 30.07
CA GLN A 3 -0.26 -11.15 29.59
C GLN A 3 1.20 -11.32 30.06
N ARG A 4 1.43 -11.64 31.34
CA ARG A 4 2.79 -11.90 31.85
C ARG A 4 3.49 -13.04 31.10
N LYS A 5 2.74 -14.08 30.73
CA LYS A 5 3.28 -15.21 29.96
C LYS A 5 3.60 -14.79 28.52
N GLN A 6 2.74 -13.99 27.89
CA GLN A 6 2.99 -13.42 26.57
C GLN A 6 4.22 -12.51 26.57
N ASP A 7 4.33 -11.62 27.56
CA ASP A 7 5.48 -10.73 27.75
C ASP A 7 6.78 -11.53 27.94
N GLU A 8 6.77 -12.56 28.79
CA GLU A 8 7.94 -13.39 29.06
C GLU A 8 8.44 -14.10 27.80
N VAL A 9 7.54 -14.72 27.02
CA VAL A 9 7.88 -15.40 25.76
C VAL A 9 8.40 -14.40 24.74
N PHE A 10 7.71 -13.27 24.55
CA PHE A 10 8.08 -12.28 23.55
C PHE A 10 9.43 -11.62 23.87
N LEU A 11 9.66 -11.25 25.13
CA LEU A 11 10.90 -10.59 25.55
C LEU A 11 12.10 -11.54 25.59
N LYS A 12 11.89 -12.84 25.86
CA LYS A 12 12.95 -13.86 25.81
C LYS A 12 13.59 -13.95 24.42
N ASP A 13 12.77 -13.84 23.38
CA ASP A 13 13.21 -13.90 21.99
C ASP A 13 13.28 -12.55 21.29
N ARG A 14 13.46 -11.46 22.03
CA ARG A 14 13.68 -10.15 21.41
C ARG A 14 14.94 -10.12 20.55
N ILE A 15 14.89 -9.34 19.48
CA ILE A 15 16.07 -9.00 18.68
C ILE A 15 16.92 -8.02 19.48
N PRO A 16 18.24 -8.24 19.63
CA PRO A 16 19.12 -7.29 20.29
C PRO A 16 19.10 -5.94 19.56
N SER A 17 18.91 -4.85 20.31
CA SER A 17 18.77 -3.50 19.72
C SER A 17 20.00 -3.07 18.93
N TRP A 18 21.20 -3.49 19.35
CA TRP A 18 22.43 -3.26 18.57
C TRP A 18 22.36 -3.87 17.18
N VAL A 19 21.86 -5.10 17.03
CA VAL A 19 21.72 -5.79 15.73
C VAL A 19 20.74 -5.05 14.83
N ALA A 20 19.62 -4.59 15.39
CA ALA A 20 18.64 -3.81 14.65
C ALA A 20 19.21 -2.46 14.17
N VAL A 21 19.91 -1.74 15.05
CA VAL A 21 20.54 -0.45 14.71
C VAL A 21 21.67 -0.65 13.69
N SER A 22 22.55 -1.63 13.88
CA SER A 22 23.64 -1.90 12.94
C SER A 22 23.12 -2.35 11.58
N GLY A 23 22.07 -3.18 11.56
CA GLY A 23 21.41 -3.62 10.33
C GLY A 23 20.77 -2.45 9.59
N TYR A 24 20.07 -1.58 10.31
CA TYR A 24 19.48 -0.37 9.74
C TYR A 24 20.54 0.55 9.14
N VAL A 25 21.59 0.87 9.88
CA VAL A 25 22.68 1.75 9.41
C VAL A 25 23.39 1.14 8.19
N GLY A 26 23.70 -0.16 8.23
CA GLY A 26 24.34 -0.85 7.12
C GLY A 26 23.49 -0.84 5.84
N LEU A 27 22.21 -1.19 5.94
CA LEU A 27 21.29 -1.20 4.80
C LEU A 27 20.98 0.22 4.28
N ALA A 28 20.86 1.20 5.17
CA ALA A 28 20.70 2.60 4.80
C ALA A 28 21.93 3.13 4.05
N ALA A 29 23.15 2.75 4.46
CA ALA A 29 24.39 3.11 3.76
C ALA A 29 24.44 2.51 2.36
N ILE A 30 24.10 1.22 2.21
CA ILE A 30 24.02 0.55 0.91
C ILE A 30 23.00 1.25 0.00
N SER A 31 21.79 1.49 0.51
CA SER A 31 20.73 2.19 -0.23
C SER A 31 21.13 3.61 -0.65
N THR A 32 21.79 4.35 0.24
CA THR A 32 22.32 5.70 -0.04
C THR A 32 23.36 5.70 -1.16
N ALA A 33 24.14 4.62 -1.29
CA ALA A 33 25.12 4.46 -2.35
C ALA A 33 24.50 3.97 -3.68
N THR A 34 23.49 3.10 -3.64
CA THR A 34 22.93 2.45 -4.84
C THR A 34 21.83 3.26 -5.52
N ILE A 35 20.94 3.89 -4.75
CA ILE A 35 19.78 4.61 -5.30
C ILE A 35 20.17 5.74 -6.27
N PRO A 36 21.18 6.57 -6.00
CA PRO A 36 21.59 7.62 -6.94
C PRO A 36 22.10 7.08 -8.28
N ASN A 37 22.60 5.83 -8.34
CA ASN A 37 23.03 5.22 -9.60
C ASN A 37 21.82 4.79 -10.47
N ILE A 38 20.70 4.45 -9.83
CA ILE A 38 19.46 4.07 -10.51
C ILE A 38 18.66 5.32 -10.90
N PHE A 39 18.61 6.30 -9.99
CA PHE A 39 17.89 7.57 -10.17
C PHE A 39 18.85 8.75 -9.98
N PRO A 40 19.60 9.15 -11.03
CA PRO A 40 20.59 10.22 -10.96
C PRO A 40 20.10 11.56 -10.36
N PRO A 41 18.84 11.99 -10.58
CA PRO A 41 18.32 13.20 -9.94
C PRO A 41 18.24 13.13 -8.41
N LEU A 42 18.16 11.92 -7.82
CA LEU A 42 18.08 11.72 -6.39
C LEU A 42 19.48 11.55 -5.79
N LYS A 43 20.10 12.67 -5.40
CA LYS A 43 21.46 12.69 -4.85
C LYS A 43 21.54 11.97 -3.49
N TRP A 44 22.71 11.40 -3.19
CA TRP A 44 22.95 10.58 -1.99
C TRP A 44 22.53 11.27 -0.67
N TYR A 45 22.76 12.58 -0.53
CA TYR A 45 22.41 13.30 0.70
C TYR A 45 20.89 13.41 0.92
N LEU A 46 20.08 13.39 -0.15
CA LEU A 46 18.62 13.37 -0.07
C LEU A 46 18.11 11.98 0.36
N VAL A 47 18.77 10.92 -0.12
CA VAL A 47 18.49 9.55 0.31
C VAL A 47 18.83 9.40 1.79
N LEU A 48 20.02 9.87 2.21
CA LEU A 48 20.45 9.85 3.60
C LEU A 48 19.49 10.63 4.51
N GLY A 49 19.09 11.84 4.11
CA GLY A 49 18.08 12.63 4.82
C GLY A 49 16.74 11.89 4.97
N SER A 50 16.32 11.16 3.93
CA SER A 50 15.11 10.32 3.98
C SER A 50 15.23 9.22 5.02
N TYR A 51 16.39 8.54 5.13
CA TYR A 51 16.64 7.54 6.18
C TYR A 51 16.74 8.17 7.58
N ILE A 52 17.15 9.42 7.73
CA ILE A 52 17.14 10.07 9.06
C ILE A 52 15.70 10.34 9.53
N ILE A 53 14.83 10.76 8.63
CA ILE A 53 13.44 11.13 8.95
C ILE A 53 12.51 9.90 9.04
N ALA A 54 12.77 8.87 8.23
CA ALA A 54 11.87 7.72 8.09
C ALA A 54 11.54 6.99 9.39
N PRO A 55 12.45 6.77 10.38
CA PRO A 55 12.10 6.11 11.63
C PRO A 55 11.02 6.82 12.44
N ALA A 56 11.03 8.17 12.44
CA ALA A 56 10.00 8.94 13.13
C ALA A 56 8.63 8.76 12.46
N LEU A 57 8.59 8.81 11.12
CA LEU A 57 7.36 8.59 10.35
C LEU A 57 6.87 7.13 10.44
N ALA A 58 7.80 6.18 10.43
CA ALA A 58 7.52 4.76 10.61
C ALA A 58 6.90 4.50 11.97
N PHE A 59 7.43 5.10 13.05
CA PHE A 59 6.82 5.00 14.38
C PHE A 59 5.39 5.53 14.40
N CYS A 60 5.15 6.73 13.85
CA CYS A 60 3.82 7.32 13.78
C CYS A 60 2.85 6.44 12.98
N ASN A 61 3.31 5.87 11.85
CA ASN A 61 2.50 4.98 11.04
C ASN A 61 2.20 3.67 11.76
N SER A 62 3.22 2.97 12.29
CA SER A 62 3.02 1.73 13.05
C SER A 62 2.06 1.94 14.21
N TYR A 63 2.18 3.04 14.96
CA TYR A 63 1.24 3.35 16.03
C TYR A 63 -0.19 3.56 15.51
N GLY A 64 -0.34 4.35 14.43
CA GLY A 64 -1.62 4.57 13.78
C GLY A 64 -2.26 3.26 13.31
N THR A 65 -1.52 2.44 12.56
CA THR A 65 -1.92 1.11 12.11
C THR A 65 -2.33 0.23 13.28
N GLY A 66 -1.63 0.29 14.42
CA GLY A 66 -1.99 -0.50 15.60
C GLY A 66 -3.32 -0.11 16.24
N LEU A 67 -3.77 1.14 16.06
CA LEU A 67 -5.05 1.63 16.57
C LEU A 67 -6.20 1.47 15.57
N THR A 68 -5.92 1.61 14.28
CA THR A 68 -6.95 1.67 13.23
C THR A 68 -7.00 0.44 12.34
N ASP A 69 -6.04 -0.48 12.50
CA ASP A 69 -5.77 -1.60 11.60
C ASP A 69 -5.54 -1.17 10.14
N TRP A 70 -5.13 0.08 9.94
CA TRP A 70 -4.96 0.67 8.62
C TRP A 70 -3.58 1.28 8.41
N ASN A 71 -2.86 0.74 7.43
CA ASN A 71 -1.54 1.22 7.06
C ASN A 71 -1.61 2.45 6.13
N LEU A 72 -1.12 3.60 6.60
CA LEU A 72 -1.16 4.89 5.88
C LEU A 72 0.08 5.17 5.03
N THR A 73 0.82 4.12 4.63
CA THR A 73 2.04 4.19 3.80
C THR A 73 1.97 5.22 2.67
N SER A 74 0.89 5.23 1.89
CA SER A 74 0.75 6.13 0.73
C SER A 74 0.74 7.61 1.11
N THR A 75 0.26 7.94 2.31
CA THR A 75 0.26 9.32 2.83
C THR A 75 1.67 9.76 3.20
N TYR A 76 2.40 8.92 3.93
CA TYR A 76 3.79 9.20 4.30
C TYR A 76 4.72 9.23 3.08
N GLY A 77 4.46 8.37 2.08
CA GLY A 77 5.13 8.42 0.78
C GLY A 77 4.99 9.78 0.11
N LYS A 78 3.77 10.31 0.05
CA LYS A 78 3.49 11.64 -0.53
C LYS A 78 4.20 12.77 0.21
N ILE A 79 4.41 12.67 1.52
CA ILE A 79 5.21 13.67 2.26
C ILE A 79 6.65 13.69 1.71
N GLY A 80 7.28 12.51 1.59
CA GLY A 80 8.61 12.38 1.01
C GLY A 80 8.66 12.88 -0.44
N LEU A 81 7.62 12.55 -1.22
CA LEU A 81 7.44 13.02 -2.59
C LEU A 81 7.47 14.54 -2.70
N PHE A 82 6.59 15.25 -1.95
CA PHE A 82 6.50 16.71 -2.03
C PHE A 82 7.77 17.41 -1.55
N ILE A 83 8.38 16.92 -0.47
CA ILE A 83 9.63 17.51 0.05
C ILE A 83 10.76 17.35 -0.96
N ILE A 84 10.97 16.14 -1.49
CA ILE A 84 12.11 15.89 -2.38
C ILE A 84 11.87 16.47 -3.78
N ALA A 85 10.64 16.39 -4.31
CA ALA A 85 10.30 17.00 -5.59
C ALA A 85 10.53 18.52 -5.57
N SER A 86 10.08 19.20 -4.51
CA SER A 86 10.28 20.64 -4.35
C SER A 86 11.75 21.03 -4.14
N LEU A 87 12.51 20.25 -3.36
CA LEU A 87 13.93 20.52 -3.10
C LEU A 87 14.82 20.34 -4.34
N VAL A 88 14.51 19.38 -5.21
CA VAL A 88 15.28 19.15 -6.44
C VAL A 88 14.84 20.12 -7.55
N GLY A 89 13.56 20.47 -7.61
CA GLY A 89 13.04 21.43 -8.58
C GLY A 89 12.90 20.85 -9.99
N ARG A 90 12.89 21.73 -11.00
CA ARG A 90 12.56 21.37 -12.40
C ARG A 90 13.54 20.38 -13.03
N ASP A 91 14.79 20.39 -12.60
CA ASP A 91 15.84 19.52 -13.12
C ASP A 91 15.81 18.14 -12.46
N GLY A 92 14.74 17.39 -12.74
CA GLY A 92 14.58 15.99 -12.32
C GLY A 92 13.84 15.77 -11.00
N GLY A 93 13.19 16.79 -10.45
CA GLY A 93 12.44 16.68 -9.19
C GLY A 93 11.26 15.72 -9.25
N VAL A 94 10.64 15.52 -10.41
CA VAL A 94 9.58 14.51 -10.59
C VAL A 94 10.13 13.10 -10.31
N VAL A 95 11.25 12.75 -10.95
CA VAL A 95 11.88 11.42 -10.78
C VAL A 95 12.44 11.27 -9.37
N ALA A 96 13.12 12.29 -8.85
CA ALA A 96 13.68 12.26 -7.49
C ALA A 96 12.59 12.13 -6.43
N GLY A 97 11.48 12.87 -6.56
CA GLY A 97 10.33 12.81 -5.66
C GLY A 97 9.64 11.45 -5.68
N LEU A 98 9.41 10.87 -6.86
CA LEU A 98 8.84 9.54 -7.00
C LEU A 98 9.74 8.45 -6.38
N ALA A 99 11.05 8.51 -6.65
CA ALA A 99 12.01 7.57 -6.09
C ALA A 99 12.09 7.68 -4.56
N ALA A 100 12.15 8.91 -4.02
CA ALA A 100 12.15 9.14 -2.58
C ALA A 100 10.84 8.72 -1.91
N SER A 101 9.70 8.94 -2.58
CA SER A 101 8.41 8.41 -2.15
C SER A 101 8.45 6.90 -2.02
N GLY A 102 9.01 6.20 -3.00
CA GLY A 102 9.15 4.74 -2.96
C GLY A 102 9.99 4.26 -1.78
N VAL A 103 11.13 4.91 -1.51
CA VAL A 103 11.96 4.62 -0.34
C VAL A 103 11.18 4.83 0.96
N MET A 104 10.51 5.97 1.10
CA MET A 104 9.73 6.30 2.29
C MET A 104 8.59 5.30 2.50
N MET A 105 7.87 4.95 1.44
CA MET A 105 6.78 3.98 1.48
C MET A 105 7.29 2.60 1.92
N ALA A 106 8.41 2.14 1.37
CA ALA A 106 8.98 0.84 1.74
C ALA A 106 9.31 0.79 3.24
N ILE A 107 10.00 1.81 3.77
CA ILE A 107 10.39 1.84 5.19
C ILE A 107 9.16 1.88 6.10
N VAL A 108 8.23 2.79 5.81
CA VAL A 108 7.06 3.05 6.64
C VAL A 108 6.05 1.90 6.59
N SER A 109 5.89 1.25 5.43
CA SER A 109 5.02 0.07 5.30
C SER A 109 5.60 -1.10 6.06
N THR A 110 6.87 -1.45 5.81
CA THR A 110 7.49 -2.63 6.43
C THR A 110 7.53 -2.50 7.95
N ALA A 111 7.71 -1.30 8.50
CA ALA A 111 7.66 -1.08 9.94
C ALA A 111 6.25 -1.28 10.54
N ALA A 112 5.19 -0.89 9.82
CA ALA A 112 3.81 -1.11 10.27
C ALA A 112 3.41 -2.58 10.16
N ASP A 113 3.74 -3.22 9.04
CA ASP A 113 3.42 -4.62 8.78
C ASP A 113 4.18 -5.52 9.78
N LEU A 114 5.47 -5.26 10.02
CA LEU A 114 6.26 -6.00 11.02
C LEU A 114 5.73 -5.80 12.45
N MET A 115 5.16 -4.64 12.77
CA MET A 115 4.51 -4.41 14.06
C MET A 115 3.25 -5.28 14.21
N GLN A 116 2.42 -5.38 13.17
CA GLN A 116 1.25 -6.27 13.16
C GLN A 116 1.67 -7.75 13.26
N ASP A 117 2.74 -8.15 12.56
CA ASP A 117 3.31 -9.49 12.67
C ASP A 117 3.74 -9.76 14.11
N PHE A 118 4.54 -8.88 14.72
CA PHE A 118 4.96 -9.05 16.12
C PHE A 118 3.79 -9.05 17.10
N LYS A 119 2.73 -8.29 16.83
CA LYS A 119 1.51 -8.34 17.64
C LYS A 119 0.83 -9.71 17.53
N THR A 120 0.72 -10.24 16.32
CA THR A 120 0.19 -11.59 16.07
C THR A 120 1.06 -12.66 16.74
N GLY A 121 2.38 -12.53 16.67
CA GLY A 121 3.32 -13.41 17.37
C GLY A 121 3.17 -13.37 18.88
N TYR A 122 3.04 -12.17 19.44
CA TYR A 122 2.81 -11.95 20.86
C TYR A 122 1.51 -12.62 21.33
N LEU A 123 0.42 -12.51 20.56
CA LEU A 123 -0.87 -13.12 20.88
C LEU A 123 -0.85 -14.65 20.74
N THR A 124 -0.12 -15.18 19.75
CA THR A 124 -0.01 -16.62 19.48
C THR A 124 1.10 -17.32 20.26
N LEU A 125 1.84 -16.59 21.12
CA LEU A 125 3.04 -17.08 21.82
C LEU A 125 4.14 -17.59 20.87
N SER A 126 4.17 -17.04 19.64
CA SER A 126 5.20 -17.34 18.65
C SER A 126 6.48 -16.54 18.91
N SER A 127 7.63 -17.09 18.53
CA SER A 127 8.93 -16.44 18.72
C SER A 127 9.09 -15.22 17.80
N ALA A 128 9.39 -14.05 18.38
CA ALA A 128 9.62 -12.81 17.62
C ALA A 128 10.82 -12.92 16.65
N LYS A 129 11.88 -13.64 17.03
CA LYS A 129 13.01 -13.95 16.13
C LYS A 129 12.57 -14.75 14.91
N SER A 130 11.75 -15.79 15.12
CA SER A 130 11.25 -16.62 14.02
C SER A 130 10.44 -15.78 13.03
N MET A 131 9.55 -14.92 13.53
CA MET A 131 8.77 -14.02 12.66
C MET A 131 9.67 -13.07 11.86
N PHE A 132 10.66 -12.46 12.51
CA PHE A 132 11.59 -11.57 11.82
C PHE A 132 12.41 -12.30 10.75
N VAL A 133 12.90 -13.51 11.04
CA VAL A 133 13.64 -14.33 10.05
C VAL A 133 12.73 -14.71 8.89
N SER A 134 11.48 -15.10 9.15
CA SER A 134 10.49 -15.37 8.09
C SER A 134 10.24 -14.14 7.23
N GLN A 135 10.14 -12.95 7.81
CA GLN A 135 9.98 -11.71 7.07
C GLN A 135 11.20 -11.38 6.21
N LEU A 136 12.41 -11.65 6.70
CA LEU A 136 13.64 -11.48 5.91
C LEU A 136 13.67 -12.45 4.71
N ILE A 137 13.30 -13.71 4.92
CA ILE A 137 13.23 -14.71 3.84
C ILE A 137 12.17 -14.31 2.82
N GLY A 138 10.97 -13.93 3.28
CA GLY A 138 9.88 -13.46 2.43
C GLY A 138 10.25 -12.22 1.63
N THR A 139 10.94 -11.26 2.26
CA THR A 139 11.46 -10.07 1.59
C THR A 139 12.50 -10.43 0.52
N ALA A 140 13.44 -11.32 0.85
CA ALA A 140 14.46 -11.77 -0.10
C ALA A 140 13.85 -12.49 -1.32
N MET A 141 12.85 -13.34 -1.09
CA MET A 141 12.08 -13.95 -2.17
C MET A 141 11.32 -12.90 -2.99
N GLY A 142 10.69 -11.93 -2.31
CA GLY A 142 9.97 -10.82 -2.94
C GLY A 142 10.85 -9.95 -3.84
N CYS A 143 12.11 -9.70 -3.47
CA CYS A 143 13.07 -8.96 -4.29
C CYS A 143 13.36 -9.64 -5.64
N VAL A 144 13.10 -10.95 -5.78
CA VAL A 144 13.28 -11.70 -7.03
C VAL A 144 11.94 -11.92 -7.72
N ILE A 145 10.94 -12.42 -6.98
CA ILE A 145 9.64 -12.80 -7.55
C ILE A 145 8.87 -11.56 -8.03
N ALA A 146 8.81 -10.49 -7.24
CA ALA A 146 7.98 -9.33 -7.60
C ALA A 146 8.46 -8.62 -8.88
N PRO A 147 9.76 -8.35 -9.09
CA PRO A 147 10.24 -7.79 -10.35
C PRO A 147 10.05 -8.73 -11.55
N LEU A 148 10.24 -10.05 -11.36
CA LEU A 148 10.03 -11.04 -12.43
C LEU A 148 8.55 -11.12 -12.85
N THR A 149 7.64 -11.12 -11.88
CA THR A 149 6.21 -11.06 -12.14
C THR A 149 5.86 -9.75 -12.83
N PHE A 150 6.31 -8.60 -12.31
CA PHE A 150 6.09 -7.31 -12.98
C PHE A 150 6.61 -7.31 -14.43
N TRP A 151 7.80 -7.87 -14.67
CA TRP A 151 8.38 -7.99 -16.00
C TRP A 151 7.54 -8.88 -16.93
N LEU A 152 6.96 -9.96 -16.41
CA LEU A 152 6.01 -10.79 -17.16
C LEU A 152 4.80 -9.96 -17.62
N PHE A 153 4.20 -9.18 -16.73
CA PHE A 153 3.06 -8.32 -17.09
C PHE A 153 3.46 -7.22 -18.08
N TRP A 154 4.60 -6.59 -17.84
CA TRP A 154 5.14 -5.53 -18.68
C TRP A 154 5.43 -5.99 -20.10
N THR A 155 5.81 -7.26 -20.28
CA THR A 155 6.08 -7.85 -21.60
C THR A 155 4.85 -8.46 -22.27
N ALA A 156 3.91 -8.98 -21.48
CA ALA A 156 2.69 -9.62 -21.99
C ALA A 156 1.59 -8.60 -22.35
N PHE A 157 1.49 -7.50 -21.62
CA PHE A 157 0.41 -6.53 -21.73
C PHE A 157 0.92 -5.09 -21.84
N ASP A 158 0.12 -4.22 -22.44
CA ASP A 158 0.40 -2.78 -22.51
C ASP A 158 0.05 -2.08 -21.19
N VAL A 159 0.90 -2.29 -20.18
CA VAL A 159 0.71 -1.76 -18.82
C VAL A 159 0.79 -0.24 -18.83
N GLY A 160 -0.27 0.41 -18.34
CA GLY A 160 -0.38 1.87 -18.29
C GLY A 160 -1.17 2.50 -19.44
N SER A 161 -1.56 1.72 -20.45
CA SER A 161 -2.43 2.18 -21.53
C SER A 161 -3.82 2.60 -21.01
N PRO A 162 -4.32 3.82 -21.32
CA PRO A 162 -5.63 4.29 -20.84
C PRO A 162 -6.80 3.42 -21.28
N ASP A 163 -6.67 2.74 -22.42
CA ASP A 163 -7.70 1.87 -23.00
C ASP A 163 -7.42 0.38 -22.75
N GLY A 164 -6.29 0.08 -22.12
CA GLY A 164 -5.88 -1.28 -21.77
C GLY A 164 -6.57 -1.82 -20.51
N PRO A 165 -6.51 -3.15 -20.30
CA PRO A 165 -7.03 -3.79 -19.08
C PRO A 165 -6.18 -3.45 -17.84
N TYR A 166 -4.87 -3.26 -18.00
CA TYR A 166 -3.93 -2.96 -16.92
C TYR A 166 -3.58 -1.48 -16.88
N LYS A 167 -4.58 -0.65 -16.57
CA LYS A 167 -4.38 0.78 -16.38
C LYS A 167 -3.51 1.01 -15.14
N ALA A 168 -2.67 2.04 -15.17
CA ALA A 168 -1.82 2.44 -14.04
C ALA A 168 -2.30 3.76 -13.40
N PRO A 169 -3.54 3.82 -12.86
CA PRO A 169 -4.13 5.07 -12.38
C PRO A 169 -3.29 5.70 -11.26
N TYR A 170 -2.75 4.88 -10.36
CA TYR A 170 -1.85 5.35 -9.30
C TYR A 170 -0.56 5.96 -9.84
N ALA A 171 0.02 5.44 -10.92
CA ALA A 171 1.23 6.00 -11.50
C ALA A 171 0.99 7.43 -12.02
N VAL A 172 -0.15 7.65 -12.69
CA VAL A 172 -0.55 8.98 -13.15
C VAL A 172 -0.73 9.93 -11.97
N ILE A 173 -1.45 9.52 -10.93
CA ILE A 173 -1.69 10.35 -9.74
C ILE A 173 -0.37 10.75 -9.06
N PHE A 174 0.53 9.79 -8.83
CA PHE A 174 1.82 10.08 -8.20
C PHE A 174 2.71 10.96 -9.09
N ARG A 175 2.66 10.80 -10.41
CA ARG A 175 3.34 11.69 -11.36
C ARG A 175 2.82 13.12 -11.26
N GLU A 176 1.50 13.31 -11.30
CA GLU A 176 0.90 14.65 -11.19
C GLU A 176 1.18 15.30 -9.83
N MET A 177 1.19 14.51 -8.74
CA MET A 177 1.61 14.99 -7.42
C MET A 177 3.08 15.42 -7.41
N ALA A 178 3.95 14.71 -8.13
CA ALA A 178 5.37 15.04 -8.20
C ALA A 178 5.61 16.31 -9.04
N ILE A 179 4.87 16.49 -10.13
CA ILE A 179 4.84 17.74 -10.91
C ILE A 179 4.36 18.89 -10.02
N LEU A 180 3.27 18.71 -9.29
CA LEU A 180 2.76 19.69 -8.33
C LEU A 180 3.81 20.03 -7.25
N GLY A 181 4.59 19.05 -6.78
CA GLY A 181 5.68 19.28 -5.85
C GLY A 181 6.82 20.13 -6.44
N VAL A 182 7.08 20.03 -7.74
CA VAL A 182 8.10 20.80 -8.45
C VAL A 182 7.62 22.23 -8.78
N GLU A 183 6.40 22.35 -9.33
CA GLU A 183 5.90 23.61 -9.88
C GLU A 183 5.12 24.44 -8.84
N GLY A 184 4.72 23.80 -7.74
CA GLY A 184 4.00 24.42 -6.63
C GLY A 184 2.50 24.56 -6.89
N PHE A 185 1.78 25.05 -5.88
CA PHE A 185 0.31 25.15 -5.89
C PHE A 185 -0.26 26.10 -6.96
N ALA A 186 0.58 26.89 -7.64
CA ALA A 186 0.17 27.82 -8.68
C ALA A 186 -0.29 27.11 -9.97
N GLU A 187 0.19 25.89 -10.22
CA GLU A 187 -0.19 25.08 -11.38
C GLU A 187 -1.47 24.26 -11.16
N LEU A 188 -2.05 24.31 -9.94
CA LEU A 188 -3.33 23.65 -9.71
C LEU A 188 -4.44 24.30 -10.56
N PRO A 189 -5.37 23.50 -11.11
CA PRO A 189 -6.53 24.02 -11.80
C PRO A 189 -7.27 25.06 -10.95
N LYS A 190 -7.82 26.09 -11.61
CA LYS A 190 -8.59 27.14 -10.93
C LYS A 190 -9.66 26.50 -10.04
N HIS A 191 -9.74 26.96 -8.78
CA HIS A 191 -10.63 26.45 -7.73
C HIS A 191 -10.32 25.04 -7.17
N CYS A 192 -9.28 24.34 -7.62
CA CYS A 192 -8.92 23.02 -7.09
C CYS A 192 -8.71 23.04 -5.56
N LEU A 193 -7.92 24.00 -5.06
CA LEU A 193 -7.65 24.13 -3.63
C LEU A 193 -8.91 24.47 -2.83
N ALA A 194 -9.78 25.32 -3.37
CA ALA A 194 -11.06 25.65 -2.75
C ALA A 194 -11.99 24.42 -2.66
N LEU A 195 -12.03 23.60 -3.72
CA LEU A 195 -12.76 22.33 -3.73
C LEU A 195 -12.15 21.33 -2.74
N CYS A 196 -10.83 21.19 -2.69
CA CYS A 196 -10.14 20.33 -1.72
C CYS A 196 -10.47 20.74 -0.28
N CYS A 197 -10.40 22.03 0.05
CA CYS A 197 -10.80 22.54 1.36
C CYS A 197 -12.29 22.30 1.64
N GLY A 198 -13.16 22.52 0.66
CA GLY A 198 -14.59 22.26 0.77
C GLY A 198 -14.91 20.79 1.08
N PHE A 199 -14.33 19.86 0.30
CA PHE A 199 -14.47 18.42 0.54
C PHE A 199 -13.82 17.96 1.83
N PHE A 200 -12.70 18.56 2.23
CA PHE A 200 -12.07 18.26 3.52
C PHE A 200 -12.98 18.64 4.69
N VAL A 201 -13.54 19.85 4.67
CA VAL A 201 -14.50 20.30 5.69
C VAL A 201 -15.76 19.43 5.66
N ALA A 202 -16.29 19.11 4.47
CA ALA A 202 -17.45 18.22 4.34
C ALA A 202 -17.15 16.82 4.91
N ALA A 203 -15.98 16.24 4.62
CA ALA A 203 -15.57 14.96 5.16
C ALA A 203 -15.42 15.00 6.68
N LEU A 204 -14.86 16.08 7.23
CA LEU A 204 -14.75 16.28 8.68
C LEU A 204 -16.13 16.35 9.33
N VAL A 205 -17.06 17.12 8.75
CA VAL A 205 -18.44 17.22 9.22
C VAL A 205 -19.16 15.87 9.15
N VAL A 206 -19.02 15.12 8.05
CA VAL A 206 -19.66 13.80 7.90
C VAL A 206 -19.13 12.81 8.94
N ASN A 207 -17.80 12.76 9.16
CA ASN A 207 -17.23 11.90 10.19
C ASN A 207 -17.67 12.33 11.60
N LEU A 208 -17.69 13.63 11.89
CA LEU A 208 -18.15 14.14 13.18
C LEU A 208 -19.63 13.81 13.43
N LEU A 209 -20.49 13.96 12.41
CA LEU A 209 -21.89 13.56 12.47
C LEU A 209 -22.01 12.05 12.73
N ARG A 210 -21.20 11.23 12.09
CA ARG A 210 -21.16 9.78 12.31
C ARG A 210 -20.79 9.44 13.76
N ASP A 211 -19.80 10.12 14.33
CA ASP A 211 -19.30 9.84 15.68
C ASP A 211 -20.25 10.32 16.79
N VAL A 212 -20.96 11.43 16.55
CA VAL A 212 -21.92 11.99 17.52
C VAL A 212 -23.29 11.30 17.44
N THR A 213 -23.65 10.71 16.31
CA THR A 213 -24.96 10.07 16.14
C THR A 213 -25.00 8.66 16.75
N PRO A 214 -26.17 8.23 17.28
CA PRO A 214 -26.34 6.88 17.80
C PRO A 214 -26.03 5.81 16.74
N THR A 215 -25.52 4.66 17.18
CA THR A 215 -25.10 3.54 16.32
C THR A 215 -26.16 3.06 15.32
N ARG A 216 -27.44 3.21 15.64
CA ARG A 216 -28.56 2.88 14.73
C ARG A 216 -28.66 3.79 13.51
N ILE A 217 -28.19 5.03 13.61
CA ILE A 217 -28.23 6.02 12.52
C ILE A 217 -26.85 6.13 11.86
N SER A 218 -25.78 6.05 12.67
CA SER A 218 -24.40 6.20 12.16
C SER A 218 -23.98 5.12 11.17
N GLN A 219 -24.63 3.94 11.19
CA GLN A 219 -24.44 2.88 10.19
C GLN A 219 -24.86 3.28 8.76
N PHE A 220 -25.73 4.29 8.60
CA PHE A 220 -26.17 4.78 7.29
C PHE A 220 -25.34 5.98 6.80
N ILE A 221 -24.48 6.54 7.65
CA ILE A 221 -23.64 7.68 7.28
C ILE A 221 -22.41 7.14 6.55
N PRO A 222 -22.18 7.55 5.29
CA PRO A 222 -21.07 7.02 4.51
C PRO A 222 -19.73 7.45 5.10
N ILE A 223 -18.72 6.62 4.90
CA ILE A 223 -17.34 6.89 5.30
C ILE A 223 -16.64 7.53 4.09
N PRO A 224 -16.27 8.82 4.14
CA PRO A 224 -15.66 9.52 2.99
C PRO A 224 -14.41 8.82 2.45
N MET A 225 -13.60 8.23 3.34
CA MET A 225 -12.41 7.47 2.96
C MET A 225 -12.75 6.23 2.11
N ALA A 226 -13.78 5.47 2.47
CA ALA A 226 -14.21 4.29 1.71
C ALA A 226 -14.78 4.71 0.34
N MET A 227 -15.51 5.82 0.30
CA MET A 227 -16.03 6.36 -0.96
C MET A 227 -14.95 6.78 -1.93
N ALA A 228 -13.78 7.24 -1.46
CA ALA A 228 -12.70 7.71 -2.32
C ALA A 228 -12.03 6.57 -3.14
N VAL A 229 -12.01 5.34 -2.63
CA VAL A 229 -11.27 4.23 -3.24
C VAL A 229 -11.77 3.88 -4.67
N PRO A 230 -13.09 3.72 -4.92
CA PRO A 230 -13.58 3.49 -6.28
C PRO A 230 -13.33 4.64 -7.26
N PHE A 231 -13.24 5.89 -6.80
CA PHE A 231 -12.88 7.01 -7.67
C PHE A 231 -11.44 6.93 -8.17
N TYR A 232 -10.55 6.25 -7.43
CA TYR A 232 -9.16 6.04 -7.83
C TYR A 232 -8.97 4.82 -8.72
N ILE A 233 -9.66 3.71 -8.41
CA ILE A 233 -9.42 2.41 -9.03
C ILE A 233 -10.36 2.19 -10.24
N GLY A 234 -11.63 2.58 -10.09
CA GLY A 234 -12.67 2.40 -11.10
C GLY A 234 -13.98 1.90 -10.51
N ALA A 235 -15.06 2.06 -11.27
CA ALA A 235 -16.41 1.67 -10.84
C ALA A 235 -16.57 0.17 -10.61
N TYR A 236 -15.77 -0.67 -11.27
CA TYR A 236 -15.79 -2.13 -11.08
C TYR A 236 -15.50 -2.51 -9.62
N PHE A 237 -14.55 -1.82 -8.98
CA PHE A 237 -14.20 -2.07 -7.59
C PHE A 237 -15.37 -1.79 -6.63
N ALA A 238 -16.20 -0.78 -6.91
CA ALA A 238 -17.41 -0.51 -6.12
C ALA A 238 -18.44 -1.64 -6.26
N ILE A 239 -18.59 -2.20 -7.47
CA ILE A 239 -19.50 -3.32 -7.72
C ILE A 239 -19.02 -4.56 -6.96
N ASP A 240 -17.73 -4.87 -7.03
CA ASP A 240 -17.13 -6.02 -6.34
C ASP A 240 -17.29 -5.91 -4.81
N MET A 241 -17.02 -4.73 -4.24
CA MET A 241 -17.26 -4.46 -2.82
C MET A 241 -18.73 -4.62 -2.43
N PHE A 242 -19.66 -4.14 -3.26
CA PHE A 242 -21.08 -4.27 -3.01
C PHE A 242 -21.50 -5.74 -3.00
N VAL A 243 -21.10 -6.52 -4.01
CA VAL A 243 -21.39 -7.96 -4.09
C VAL A 243 -20.80 -8.70 -2.88
N GLY A 244 -19.54 -8.43 -2.52
CA GLY A 244 -18.90 -9.01 -1.33
C GLY A 244 -19.64 -8.67 -0.04
N THR A 245 -20.11 -7.42 0.10
CA THR A 245 -20.90 -6.98 1.27
C THR A 245 -22.26 -7.68 1.33
N VAL A 246 -22.93 -7.87 0.19
CA VAL A 246 -24.21 -8.60 0.13
C VAL A 246 -24.03 -10.07 0.52
N ILE A 247 -22.96 -10.72 0.05
CA ILE A 247 -22.63 -12.11 0.43
C ILE A 247 -22.41 -12.20 1.94
N LEU A 248 -21.60 -11.30 2.50
CA LEU A 248 -21.34 -11.27 3.95
C LEU A 248 -22.63 -11.01 4.74
N TYR A 249 -23.46 -10.06 4.31
CA TYR A 249 -24.73 -9.75 4.96
C TYR A 249 -25.68 -10.95 4.98
N ILE A 250 -25.80 -11.69 3.87
CA ILE A 250 -26.62 -12.90 3.81
C ILE A 250 -26.03 -13.98 4.74
N TRP A 251 -24.71 -14.15 4.75
CA TRP A 251 -24.04 -15.14 5.60
C TRP A 251 -24.24 -14.83 7.09
N GLU A 252 -24.08 -13.59 7.52
CA GLU A 252 -24.35 -13.14 8.89
C GLU A 252 -25.79 -13.41 9.34
N ARG A 253 -26.75 -13.32 8.42
CA ARG A 253 -28.17 -13.60 8.69
C ARG A 253 -28.49 -15.08 8.81
N ILE A 254 -27.70 -15.95 8.17
CA ILE A 254 -27.87 -17.41 8.24
C ILE A 254 -27.13 -17.95 9.46
N ASN A 255 -25.84 -17.65 9.59
CA ASN A 255 -25.01 -18.07 10.72
C ASN A 255 -23.96 -17.01 11.07
N ARG A 256 -24.32 -16.17 12.05
CA ARG A 256 -23.46 -15.08 12.52
C ARG A 256 -22.12 -15.56 13.07
N LYS A 257 -22.10 -16.69 13.78
CA LYS A 257 -20.88 -17.19 14.43
C LYS A 257 -19.85 -17.65 13.39
N ASP A 258 -20.29 -18.41 12.39
CA ASP A 258 -19.40 -18.84 11.31
C ASP A 258 -18.90 -17.66 10.46
N ALA A 259 -19.76 -16.66 10.21
CA ALA A 259 -19.36 -15.47 9.48
C ALA A 259 -18.27 -14.68 10.25
N GLU A 260 -18.44 -14.47 11.55
CA GLU A 260 -17.44 -13.79 12.39
C GLU A 260 -16.10 -14.54 12.42
N ASP A 261 -16.11 -15.88 12.44
CA ASP A 261 -14.90 -16.70 12.51
C ASP A 261 -14.19 -16.87 11.15
N TYR A 262 -14.93 -16.97 10.04
CA TYR A 262 -14.38 -17.39 8.74
C TYR A 262 -14.45 -16.35 7.62
N ALA A 263 -15.20 -15.25 7.76
CA ALA A 263 -15.34 -14.27 6.67
C ALA A 263 -13.98 -13.72 6.19
N GLY A 264 -13.07 -13.41 7.11
CA GLY A 264 -11.72 -12.96 6.77
C GLY A 264 -10.89 -14.00 6.01
N ALA A 265 -11.04 -15.28 6.35
CA ALA A 265 -10.35 -16.38 5.67
C ALA A 265 -10.90 -16.59 4.25
N VAL A 266 -12.22 -16.50 4.07
CA VAL A 266 -12.85 -16.61 2.75
C VAL A 266 -12.49 -15.42 1.86
N ALA A 267 -12.57 -14.20 2.39
CA ALA A 267 -12.22 -12.98 1.65
C ALA A 267 -10.76 -13.00 1.21
N SER A 268 -9.83 -13.37 2.09
CA SER A 268 -8.41 -13.50 1.73
C SER A 268 -8.17 -14.61 0.70
N GLY A 269 -8.89 -15.73 0.78
CA GLY A 269 -8.87 -16.80 -0.21
C GLY A 269 -9.34 -16.36 -1.60
N LEU A 270 -10.40 -15.56 -1.68
CA LEU A 270 -10.91 -15.01 -2.96
C LEU A 270 -9.90 -14.03 -3.58
N ILE A 271 -9.32 -13.13 -2.78
CA ILE A 271 -8.29 -12.18 -3.25
C ILE A 271 -7.05 -12.94 -3.73
N CYS A 272 -6.59 -13.93 -2.97
CA CYS A 272 -5.45 -14.76 -3.34
C CYS A 272 -5.74 -15.58 -4.61
N GLY A 273 -6.96 -16.12 -4.74
CA GLY A 273 -7.40 -16.89 -5.90
C GLY A 273 -7.38 -16.06 -7.20
N ASP A 274 -7.83 -14.82 -7.15
CA ASP A 274 -7.75 -13.88 -8.26
C ASP A 274 -6.29 -13.62 -8.67
N GLY A 275 -5.42 -13.39 -7.69
CA GLY A 275 -3.97 -13.24 -7.92
C GLY A 275 -3.33 -14.48 -8.56
N ILE A 276 -3.67 -15.68 -8.08
CA ILE A 276 -3.17 -16.96 -8.63
C ILE A 276 -3.63 -17.14 -10.08
N TRP A 277 -4.89 -16.82 -10.40
CA TRP A 277 -5.43 -16.95 -11.76
C TRP A 277 -4.77 -16.01 -12.77
N THR A 278 -4.21 -14.91 -12.28
CA THR A 278 -3.53 -13.93 -13.14
C THR A 278 -2.21 -14.49 -13.74
N ILE A 279 -1.57 -15.47 -13.10
CA ILE A 279 -0.33 -16.07 -13.65
C ILE A 279 -0.62 -16.96 -14.87
N PRO A 280 -1.54 -17.96 -14.80
CA PRO A 280 -1.96 -18.70 -15.99
C PRO A 280 -2.49 -17.80 -17.10
N SER A 281 -3.25 -16.75 -16.78
CA SER A 281 -3.78 -15.84 -17.80
C SER A 281 -2.68 -15.08 -18.54
N ALA A 282 -1.66 -14.60 -17.83
CA ALA A 282 -0.49 -13.98 -18.43
C ALA A 282 0.29 -14.96 -19.32
N VAL A 283 0.48 -16.21 -18.86
CA VAL A 283 1.14 -17.26 -19.63
C VAL A 283 0.37 -17.59 -20.92
N LEU A 284 -0.95 -17.77 -20.83
CA LEU A 284 -1.82 -18.02 -21.99
C LEU A 284 -1.82 -16.86 -22.99
N SER A 285 -1.78 -15.61 -22.50
CA SER A 285 -1.64 -14.41 -23.34
C SER A 285 -0.30 -14.39 -24.07
N ILE A 286 0.82 -14.70 -23.39
CA ILE A 286 2.15 -14.79 -24.02
C ILE A 286 2.18 -15.85 -25.12
N PHE A 287 1.52 -17.00 -24.89
CA PHE A 287 1.39 -18.06 -25.89
C PHE A 287 0.34 -17.77 -26.97
N ARG A 288 -0.31 -16.60 -26.95
CA ARG A 288 -1.32 -16.15 -27.93
C ARG A 288 -2.48 -17.13 -28.11
N ILE A 289 -2.91 -17.77 -27.03
CA ILE A 289 -4.03 -18.71 -27.05
C ILE A 289 -5.34 -17.91 -26.97
N ASN A 290 -6.22 -18.09 -27.95
CA ASN A 290 -7.51 -17.42 -27.99
C ASN A 290 -8.50 -18.01 -26.96
N PRO A 291 -9.17 -17.18 -26.14
CA PRO A 291 -10.20 -17.65 -25.23
C PRO A 291 -11.41 -18.23 -25.98
N PRO A 292 -11.94 -19.40 -25.58
CA PRO A 292 -13.12 -19.99 -26.21
C PRO A 292 -14.47 -19.38 -25.77
N ILE A 293 -14.50 -18.56 -24.72
CA ILE A 293 -15.68 -17.84 -24.17
C ILE A 293 -15.19 -16.45 -23.74
N CYS A 294 -16.06 -15.44 -23.54
CA CYS A 294 -15.78 -14.07 -23.07
C CYS A 294 -15.03 -13.95 -21.72
N MET A 295 -13.91 -14.65 -21.57
CA MET A 295 -12.80 -14.39 -20.67
C MET A 295 -11.78 -13.64 -21.50
N TYR A 296 -11.43 -12.42 -21.09
CA TYR A 296 -10.51 -11.60 -21.86
C TYR A 296 -9.06 -12.09 -21.66
N PHE A 297 -8.43 -12.56 -22.74
CA PHE A 297 -6.97 -12.65 -22.87
C PHE A 297 -6.59 -11.79 -24.10
N GLY A 298 -6.00 -10.60 -23.89
CA GLY A 298 -5.48 -9.78 -24.99
C GLY A 298 -4.01 -10.10 -25.24
N PRO A 299 -3.59 -10.32 -26.51
CA PRO A 299 -3.25 -9.20 -27.40
C PRO A 299 -3.71 -9.35 -28.86
N SER A 300 -4.24 -8.26 -29.44
CA SER A 300 -4.42 -8.08 -30.89
C SER A 300 -4.31 -6.60 -31.28
N ALA A 301 -3.13 -6.18 -31.73
CA ALA A 301 -3.03 -5.11 -32.74
C ALA A 301 -2.46 -5.78 -34.00
N SER A 302 -3.31 -6.01 -34.98
CA SER A 302 -2.88 -6.27 -36.35
C SER A 302 -3.57 -5.25 -37.24
N SER A 303 -2.76 -4.52 -37.99
CA SER A 303 -3.15 -3.81 -39.20
C SER A 303 -4.06 -4.64 -40.10
#